data_AF-A0A2V7JFW8-F1
#
_entry.id   AF-A0A2V7JFW8-F1
#
_cell.length_a   1.000
_cell.length_b   1.000
_cell.length_c   1.000
_cell.angle_alpha   90.00
_cell.angle_beta   90.00
_cell.angle_gamma   90.00
#
_symmetry.space_group_name_H-M   'P 1'
#
loop_
_entity.id
_entity.type
_entity.pdbx_description
1 polymer ?
#
loop_
_entity_poly.entity_id
_entity_poly.type
_entity_poly.pdbx_seq_one_letter_code
_entity_poly.pdbx_strand_id
1 'polypeptide(L)'
;RLGGNLIISGAFGLFRKEDVLAIHGYRTASVVEDLDLVVRLHRYLLQRGVRYEMPFIPDPVAWTEVPESGKVLARQRERWHRGLLAAMWTYKTMLFNPRYGRVGLIAVPFYTFGEALAPLVEVLGYVITVAGLALGVVNVGFALLFMLVAWGYGMLLSLWAVVLEEASFRRYRRLGDLLRLVAFATLENFGYRQRTVWWRLKAFFTVWRYQHVWGEMTRTGFEAAGGAKARRADAQG
;
A
#
# COMPACT_ATOMS: atom_id res chain seq x y z
N ARG A 1 5.31 -20.40 -3.24
CA ARG A 1 4.88 -19.25 -2.38
C ARG A 1 6.11 -18.72 -1.64
N LEU A 2 6.35 -17.40 -1.62
CA LEU A 2 7.60 -16.80 -1.09
C LEU A 2 7.65 -16.66 0.44
N GLY A 3 6.50 -16.65 1.12
CA GLY A 3 6.41 -16.68 2.60
C GLY A 3 6.84 -15.40 3.31
N GLY A 4 6.86 -14.27 2.61
CA GLY A 4 7.34 -12.97 3.10
C GLY A 4 6.26 -11.90 3.20
N ASN A 5 5.00 -12.28 3.44
CA ASN A 5 3.93 -11.30 3.56
C ASN A 5 4.02 -10.58 4.90
N LEU A 6 4.35 -9.28 4.90
CA LEU A 6 4.48 -8.47 6.11
C LEU A 6 3.20 -7.71 6.46
N ILE A 7 2.23 -7.63 5.53
CA ILE A 7 1.04 -6.82 5.69
C ILE A 7 -0.20 -7.69 5.51
N ILE A 8 -1.13 -7.56 6.44
CA ILE A 8 -2.49 -8.07 6.28
C ILE A 8 -3.43 -6.88 6.09
N SER A 9 -4.54 -7.09 5.41
CA SER A 9 -5.63 -6.12 5.49
C SER A 9 -6.17 -6.18 6.92
N GLY A 10 -6.10 -5.08 7.68
CA GLY A 10 -6.50 -5.04 9.09
C GLY A 10 -7.93 -5.50 9.40
N ALA A 11 -8.76 -5.75 8.39
CA ALA A 11 -10.09 -6.34 8.54
C ALA A 11 -10.12 -7.88 8.51
N PHE A 12 -9.09 -8.55 7.96
CA PHE A 12 -9.06 -10.01 7.74
C PHE A 12 -7.69 -10.60 8.03
N GLY A 13 -7.52 -11.13 9.25
CA GLY A 13 -6.35 -11.90 9.65
C GLY A 13 -6.73 -12.95 10.69
N LEU A 14 -6.28 -14.20 10.49
CA LEU A 14 -6.46 -15.27 11.46
C LEU A 14 -5.09 -15.73 11.94
N PHE A 15 -4.90 -15.72 13.25
CA PHE A 15 -3.64 -16.07 13.89
C PHE A 15 -3.86 -17.12 14.97
N ARG A 16 -2.87 -17.99 15.18
CA ARG A 16 -2.88 -18.89 16.34
C ARG A 16 -2.77 -18.07 17.61
N LYS A 17 -3.74 -18.25 18.51
CA LYS A 17 -3.83 -17.54 19.78
C LYS A 17 -2.53 -17.65 20.60
N GLU A 18 -1.94 -18.84 20.65
CA GLU A 18 -0.71 -19.12 21.40
C GLU A 18 0.46 -18.27 20.91
N ASP A 19 0.64 -18.16 19.59
CA ASP A 19 1.74 -17.39 18.99
C ASP A 19 1.55 -15.88 19.21
N VAL A 20 0.31 -15.39 19.12
CA VAL A 20 -0.03 -13.98 19.39
C VAL A 20 0.19 -13.64 20.87
N LEU A 21 -0.23 -14.53 21.79
CA LEU A 21 0.00 -14.34 23.22
C LEU A 21 1.49 -14.40 23.57
N ALA A 22 2.27 -15.23 22.88
CA ALA A 22 3.71 -15.32 23.09
C ALA A 22 4.46 -14.03 22.72
N ILE A 23 3.88 -13.22 21.81
CA ILE A 23 4.35 -11.86 21.54
C ILE A 23 3.55 -10.79 22.30
N HIS A 24 2.80 -11.12 23.36
CA HIS A 24 2.02 -10.16 24.15
C HIS A 24 0.96 -9.37 23.34
N GLY A 25 0.47 -9.92 22.23
CA GLY A 25 -0.57 -9.30 21.41
C GLY A 25 -0.20 -7.96 20.76
N TYR A 26 -1.22 -7.15 20.52
CA TYR A 26 -1.12 -5.84 19.87
C TYR A 26 -0.45 -4.80 20.77
N ARG A 27 0.38 -3.94 20.18
CA ARG A 27 1.02 -2.82 20.87
C ARG A 27 0.24 -1.54 20.63
N THR A 28 -0.13 -0.87 21.72
CA THR A 28 -0.78 0.46 21.71
C THR A 28 0.12 1.56 21.16
N ALA A 29 1.44 1.35 21.16
CA ALA A 29 2.41 2.29 20.64
C ALA A 29 2.58 2.24 19.11
N SER A 30 2.00 1.26 18.41
CA SER A 30 2.14 1.14 16.96
C SER A 30 1.09 1.95 16.20
N VAL A 31 1.51 2.72 15.21
CA VAL A 31 0.61 3.44 14.27
C VAL A 31 -0.12 2.47 13.33
N VAL A 32 0.52 1.34 13.02
CA VAL A 32 0.09 0.33 12.04
C VAL A 32 0.23 -1.03 12.72
N GLU A 33 -0.83 -1.37 13.47
CA GLU A 33 -0.91 -2.50 14.38
C GLU A 33 -0.76 -3.86 13.68
N ASP A 34 -1.32 -3.97 12.47
CA ASP A 34 -1.27 -5.15 11.61
C ASP A 34 0.16 -5.47 11.15
N LEU A 35 0.87 -4.48 10.57
CA LEU A 35 2.26 -4.63 10.16
C LEU A 35 3.16 -4.97 11.36
N ASP A 36 2.99 -4.28 12.49
CA ASP A 36 3.78 -4.54 13.69
C ASP A 36 3.58 -5.98 14.20
N LEU A 37 2.33 -6.42 14.30
CA LEU A 37 2.00 -7.77 14.74
C LEU A 37 2.65 -8.84 13.84
N VAL A 38 2.50 -8.72 12.52
CA VAL A 38 3.00 -9.71 11.56
C VAL A 38 4.53 -9.78 11.58
N VAL A 39 5.22 -8.63 11.58
CA VAL A 39 6.68 -8.60 11.64
C VAL A 39 7.19 -9.20 12.95
N ARG A 40 6.51 -8.94 14.08
CA ARG A 40 6.87 -9.54 15.37
C ARG A 40 6.64 -11.04 15.43
N LEU A 41 5.54 -11.53 14.86
CA LEU A 41 5.27 -12.97 14.74
C LEU A 41 6.36 -13.64 13.90
N HIS A 42 6.67 -13.10 12.71
CA HIS A 42 7.77 -13.59 11.89
C HIS A 42 9.08 -13.64 12.67
N ARG A 43 9.45 -12.53 13.32
CA ARG A 43 10.66 -12.45 14.13
C ARG A 43 10.69 -13.50 15.23
N TYR A 44 9.62 -13.62 16.01
CA TYR A 44 9.50 -14.55 17.13
C TYR A 44 9.62 -16.02 16.68
N LEU A 45 8.87 -16.42 15.66
CA LEU A 45 8.85 -17.79 15.17
C LEU A 45 10.18 -18.17 14.52
N LEU A 46 10.77 -17.27 13.72
CA LEU A 46 12.07 -17.49 13.08
C LEU A 46 13.22 -17.57 14.09
N GLN A 47 13.22 -16.72 15.12
CA GLN A 47 14.24 -16.79 16.18
C GLN A 47 14.22 -18.10 16.96
N ARG A 48 13.05 -18.73 17.08
CA ARG A 48 12.87 -20.03 17.75
C ARG A 48 13.00 -21.22 16.80
N GLY A 49 13.28 -20.99 15.52
CA GLY A 49 13.36 -22.05 14.51
C GLY A 49 12.04 -22.79 14.30
N VAL A 50 10.90 -22.20 14.69
CA VAL A 50 9.58 -22.81 14.52
C VAL A 50 9.17 -22.71 13.06
N ARG A 51 8.79 -23.83 12.46
CA ARG A 51 8.22 -23.83 11.10
C ARG A 51 6.80 -23.29 11.16
N TYR A 52 6.50 -22.32 10.30
CA TYR A 52 5.17 -21.73 10.17
C TYR A 52 4.94 -21.28 8.73
N GLU A 53 3.68 -21.02 8.39
CA GLU A 53 3.29 -20.40 7.13
C GLU A 53 2.30 -19.26 7.40
N MET A 54 2.40 -18.19 6.61
CA MET A 54 1.42 -17.10 6.59
C MET A 54 0.92 -16.91 5.15
N PRO A 55 0.06 -17.81 4.65
CA PRO A 55 -0.47 -17.71 3.30
C PRO A 55 -1.49 -16.58 3.19
N PHE A 56 -1.50 -15.92 2.03
CA PHE A 56 -2.62 -15.07 1.62
C PHE A 56 -3.68 -15.94 0.95
N ILE A 57 -4.92 -15.86 1.42
CA ILE A 57 -6.08 -16.57 0.88
C ILE A 57 -6.96 -15.52 0.20
N PRO A 58 -7.16 -15.58 -1.13
CA PRO A 58 -7.90 -14.53 -1.85
C PRO A 58 -9.43 -14.71 -1.83
N ASP A 59 -9.94 -15.88 -1.43
CA ASP A 59 -11.36 -16.22 -1.48
C ASP A 59 -12.26 -15.41 -0.52
N PRO A 60 -11.86 -15.12 0.74
CA PRO A 60 -12.67 -14.32 1.65
C PRO A 60 -12.68 -12.86 1.22
N VAL A 61 -13.88 -12.33 0.99
CA VAL A 61 -14.09 -10.96 0.52
C VAL A 61 -14.88 -10.19 1.55
N ALA A 62 -14.45 -8.97 1.82
CA ALA A 62 -15.22 -8.06 2.65
C ALA A 62 -15.31 -6.68 2.03
N TRP A 63 -16.46 -6.07 2.29
CA TRP A 63 -16.77 -4.73 1.84
C TRP A 63 -16.41 -3.78 2.97
N THR A 64 -15.47 -2.89 2.70
CA THR A 64 -15.08 -1.81 3.62
C THR A 64 -15.42 -0.47 3.01
N GLU A 65 -15.79 0.49 3.84
CA GLU A 65 -15.97 1.87 3.40
C GLU A 65 -14.66 2.44 2.84
N VAL A 66 -14.76 3.14 1.72
CA VAL A 66 -13.63 3.84 1.07
C VAL A 66 -13.68 5.31 1.48
N PRO A 67 -12.54 5.99 1.69
CA PRO A 67 -12.54 7.42 1.99
C PRO A 67 -13.26 8.25 0.91
N GLU A 68 -14.33 8.94 1.29
CA GLU A 68 -15.12 9.76 0.37
C GLU A 68 -14.51 11.16 0.11
N SER A 69 -13.55 11.59 0.94
CA SER A 69 -12.89 12.87 0.79
C SER A 69 -11.37 12.76 0.62
N GLY A 70 -10.80 13.62 -0.21
CA GLY A 70 -9.35 13.70 -0.42
C GLY A 70 -8.57 14.00 0.86
N LYS A 71 -9.16 14.72 1.82
CA LYS A 71 -8.55 14.98 3.13
C LYS A 71 -8.44 13.71 3.98
N VAL A 72 -9.48 12.88 4.03
CA VAL A 72 -9.47 11.60 4.75
C VAL A 72 -8.50 10.63 4.08
N LEU A 73 -8.50 10.57 2.74
CA LEU A 73 -7.55 9.75 1.99
C LEU A 73 -6.09 10.16 2.25
N ALA A 74 -5.79 11.46 2.24
CA ALA A 74 -4.46 11.98 2.53
C ALA A 74 -3.97 11.55 3.93
N ARG A 75 -4.83 11.70 4.95
CA ARG A 75 -4.52 11.28 6.33
C ARG A 75 -4.29 9.77 6.42
N GLN A 76 -5.07 8.96 5.71
CA GLN A 76 -4.91 7.51 5.67
C GLN A 76 -3.57 7.12 5.05
N ARG A 77 -3.24 7.66 3.87
CA ARG A 77 -1.98 7.37 3.15
C ARG A 77 -0.76 7.84 3.94
N GLU A 78 -0.82 9.03 4.53
CA GLU A 78 0.23 9.54 5.42
C GLU A 78 0.45 8.59 6.61
N ARG A 79 -0.64 8.16 7.27
CA ARG A 79 -0.58 7.23 8.42
C ARG A 79 0.04 5.89 8.05
N TRP A 80 -0.38 5.29 6.93
CA TRP A 80 0.15 4.00 6.47
C TRP A 80 1.64 4.09 6.17
N HIS A 81 2.08 5.13 5.48
CA HIS A 81 3.49 5.29 5.17
C HIS A 81 4.32 5.59 6.42
N ARG A 82 3.79 6.40 7.34
CA ARG A 82 4.42 6.66 8.64
C ARG A 82 4.64 5.37 9.44
N GLY A 83 3.61 4.52 9.52
CA GLY A 83 3.73 3.25 10.22
C GLY A 83 4.68 2.27 9.54
N LEU A 84 4.72 2.25 8.20
CA LEU A 84 5.73 1.50 7.45
C LEU A 84 7.14 1.96 7.82
N LEU A 85 7.42 3.27 7.81
CA LEU A 85 8.72 3.82 8.19
C LEU A 85 9.10 3.47 9.64
N ALA A 86 8.16 3.63 10.57
CA ALA A 86 8.38 3.31 11.99
C ALA A 86 8.67 1.80 12.18
N ALA A 87 7.94 0.92 11.50
CA ALA A 87 8.15 -0.52 11.55
C ALA A 87 9.52 -0.90 10.95
N MET A 88 9.86 -0.40 9.76
CA MET A 88 11.15 -0.69 9.13
C MET A 88 12.33 -0.18 9.98
N TRP A 89 12.16 0.97 10.65
CA TRP A 89 13.16 1.48 11.59
C TRP A 89 13.30 0.60 12.85
N THR A 90 12.18 0.22 13.46
CA THR A 90 12.14 -0.61 14.68
C THR A 90 12.71 -2.01 14.42
N TYR A 91 12.43 -2.57 13.25
CA TYR A 91 12.84 -3.92 12.84
C TYR A 91 14.06 -3.94 11.92
N LYS A 92 14.87 -2.86 11.89
CA LYS A 92 16.08 -2.76 11.05
C LYS A 92 17.09 -3.90 11.27
N THR A 93 17.07 -4.55 12.44
CA THR A 93 17.92 -5.72 12.75
C THR A 93 17.58 -6.97 11.93
N MET A 94 16.41 -7.00 11.31
CA MET A 94 15.99 -8.06 10.38
C MET A 94 16.47 -7.80 8.95
N LEU A 95 16.86 -6.57 8.62
CA LEU A 95 17.28 -6.18 7.28
C LEU A 95 18.58 -6.92 6.89
N PHE A 96 18.53 -7.67 5.78
CA PHE A 96 19.62 -8.50 5.26
C PHE A 96 20.17 -9.53 6.24
N ASN A 97 19.39 -9.91 7.25
CA ASN A 97 19.84 -10.85 8.26
C ASN A 97 19.38 -12.28 7.90
N PRO A 98 20.31 -13.20 7.59
CA PRO A 98 19.98 -14.55 7.14
C PRO A 98 19.30 -15.40 8.21
N ARG A 99 19.40 -15.03 9.50
CA ARG A 99 18.69 -15.71 10.60
C ARG A 99 17.18 -15.67 10.44
N TYR A 100 16.65 -14.69 9.70
CA TYR A 100 15.23 -14.57 9.40
C TYR A 100 14.85 -15.13 8.02
N GLY A 101 15.73 -15.92 7.39
CA GLY A 101 15.50 -16.57 6.11
C GLY A 101 15.04 -15.58 5.02
N ARG A 102 14.01 -15.98 4.26
CA ARG A 102 13.45 -15.15 3.16
C ARG A 102 12.84 -13.85 3.65
N VAL A 103 12.33 -13.81 4.88
CA VAL A 103 11.74 -12.58 5.45
C VAL A 103 12.81 -11.52 5.61
N GLY A 104 13.95 -11.85 6.21
CA GLY A 104 15.05 -10.90 6.41
C GLY A 104 15.86 -10.58 5.14
N LEU A 105 15.96 -11.54 4.21
CA LEU A 105 16.78 -11.39 3.00
C LEU A 105 16.03 -10.81 1.80
N ILE A 106 14.71 -10.94 1.74
CA ILE A 106 13.90 -10.52 0.59
C ILE A 106 12.79 -9.57 1.01
N ALA A 107 11.91 -9.98 1.93
CA ALA A 107 10.73 -9.20 2.27
C ALA A 107 11.08 -7.86 2.93
N VAL A 108 11.85 -7.89 4.04
CA VAL A 108 12.23 -6.67 4.77
C VAL A 108 13.03 -5.69 3.88
N PRO A 109 14.03 -6.14 3.07
CA PRO A 109 14.67 -5.28 2.08
C PRO A 109 13.70 -4.68 1.07
N PHE A 110 12.80 -5.48 0.50
CA PHE A 110 11.79 -4.97 -0.45
C PHE A 110 10.91 -3.88 0.19
N TYR A 111 10.39 -4.11 1.41
CA TYR A 111 9.59 -3.11 2.11
C TYR A 111 10.39 -1.87 2.52
N THR A 112 11.70 -2.01 2.78
CA THR A 112 12.57 -0.90 3.16
C THR A 112 12.95 -0.05 1.94
N PHE A 113 13.48 -0.65 0.89
CA PHE A 113 13.99 0.08 -0.28
C PHE A 113 12.92 0.31 -1.35
N GLY A 114 12.09 -0.69 -1.61
CA GLY A 114 11.05 -0.65 -2.64
C GLY A 114 9.78 0.09 -2.22
N GLU A 115 9.43 0.06 -0.92
CA GLU A 115 8.21 0.73 -0.44
C GLU A 115 8.49 1.94 0.44
N ALA A 116 9.30 1.81 1.50
CA ALA A 116 9.58 2.93 2.38
C ALA A 116 10.34 4.04 1.63
N LEU A 117 11.42 3.73 0.92
CA LEU A 117 12.25 4.75 0.25
C LEU A 117 11.78 5.15 -1.16
N ALA A 118 10.83 4.44 -1.77
CA ALA A 118 10.28 4.76 -3.09
C ALA A 118 9.96 6.24 -3.34
N PRO A 119 9.21 6.95 -2.47
CA PRO A 119 8.87 8.36 -2.73
C PRO A 119 10.10 9.28 -2.75
N LEU A 120 11.16 8.97 -1.97
CA LEU A 120 12.40 9.74 -2.00
C LEU A 120 13.16 9.52 -3.31
N VAL A 121 13.24 8.26 -3.75
CA VAL A 121 13.86 7.90 -5.04
C VAL A 121 13.11 8.56 -6.19
N GLU A 122 11.79 8.59 -6.15
CA GLU A 122 10.96 9.23 -7.18
C GLU A 122 11.22 10.75 -7.25
N VAL A 123 11.22 11.45 -6.11
CA VAL A 123 11.54 12.90 -6.09
C VAL A 123 12.96 13.17 -6.57
N LEU A 124 13.93 12.39 -6.10
CA LEU A 124 15.30 12.54 -6.53
C LEU A 124 15.43 12.34 -8.05
N GLY A 125 14.73 11.37 -8.62
CA GLY A 125 14.65 11.15 -10.06
C GLY A 125 14.13 12.38 -10.81
N TYR A 126 13.07 13.02 -10.32
CA TYR A 126 12.57 14.27 -10.91
C TYR A 126 13.58 15.41 -10.81
N VAL A 127 14.20 15.62 -9.65
CA VAL A 127 15.20 16.68 -9.43
C VAL A 127 16.41 16.50 -10.35
N ILE A 128 16.95 15.28 -10.43
CA ILE A 128 18.09 14.96 -11.31
C ILE A 128 17.72 15.18 -12.77
N THR A 129 16.51 14.78 -13.19
CA THR A 129 16.05 14.96 -14.57
C THR A 129 15.95 16.45 -14.93
N VAL A 130 15.34 17.26 -14.06
CA VAL A 130 15.21 18.71 -14.29
C VAL A 130 16.58 19.40 -14.28
N ALA A 131 17.45 19.07 -13.33
CA ALA A 131 18.81 19.62 -13.29
C ALA A 131 19.63 19.24 -14.53
N GLY A 132 19.53 17.98 -14.97
CA GLY A 132 20.21 17.50 -16.17
C GLY A 132 19.72 18.16 -17.47
N LEU A 133 18.42 18.48 -17.55
CA LEU A 133 17.86 19.27 -18.65
C LEU A 133 18.34 20.73 -18.61
N ALA A 134 18.38 21.35 -17.42
CA ALA A 134 18.83 22.73 -17.24
C ALA A 134 20.34 22.91 -17.57
N LEU A 135 21.15 21.91 -17.25
CA LEU A 135 22.59 21.88 -17.54
C LEU A 135 22.91 21.45 -18.98
N GLY A 136 21.91 21.06 -19.77
CA GLY A 136 22.10 20.58 -21.15
C GLY A 136 22.80 19.22 -21.26
N VAL A 137 23.00 18.52 -20.15
CA VAL A 137 23.65 17.18 -20.10
C VAL A 137 22.69 16.09 -20.56
N VAL A 138 21.38 16.31 -20.40
CA VAL A 138 20.33 15.36 -20.79
C VAL A 138 19.81 15.69 -22.18
N ASN A 139 19.90 14.71 -23.09
CA ASN A 139 19.25 14.80 -24.39
C ASN A 139 17.72 14.77 -24.23
N VAL A 140 17.05 15.84 -24.66
CA VAL A 140 15.59 16.00 -24.53
C VAL A 140 14.84 14.89 -25.27
N GLY A 141 15.28 14.52 -26.47
CA GLY A 141 14.67 13.44 -27.24
C GLY A 141 14.74 12.09 -26.52
N PHE A 142 15.90 11.77 -25.95
CA PHE A 142 16.06 10.57 -25.12
C PHE A 142 15.17 10.63 -23.88
N ALA A 143 15.11 11.76 -23.17
CA ALA A 143 14.29 11.91 -21.97
C ALA A 143 12.79 11.71 -22.27
N LEU A 144 12.30 12.26 -23.39
CA LEU A 144 10.92 12.09 -23.83
C LEU A 144 10.61 10.63 -24.21
N LEU A 145 11.50 9.98 -24.97
CA LEU A 145 11.36 8.56 -25.31
C LEU A 145 11.37 7.68 -24.07
N PHE A 146 12.28 7.93 -23.13
CA PHE A 146 12.36 7.21 -21.88
C PHE A 146 11.07 7.37 -21.06
N MET A 147 10.54 8.59 -20.96
CA MET A 147 9.28 8.86 -20.27
C MET A 147 8.11 8.12 -20.92
N LEU A 148 8.04 8.11 -22.26
CA LEU A 148 7.02 7.39 -23.02
C LEU A 148 7.08 5.89 -22.76
N VAL A 149 8.29 5.30 -22.79
CA VAL A 149 8.50 3.87 -22.51
C VAL A 149 8.16 3.54 -21.06
N ALA A 150 8.59 4.35 -20.09
CA ALA A 150 8.30 4.14 -18.68
C ALA A 150 6.79 4.21 -18.39
N TRP A 151 6.09 5.18 -18.99
CA TRP A 151 4.65 5.30 -18.89
C TRP A 151 3.92 4.15 -19.56
N GLY A 152 4.32 3.77 -20.78
CA GLY A 152 3.76 2.62 -21.50
C GLY A 152 3.97 1.30 -20.76
N TYR A 153 5.13 1.11 -20.13
CA TYR A 153 5.40 -0.05 -19.29
C TYR A 153 4.51 -0.07 -18.04
N GLY A 154 4.31 1.07 -17.39
CA GLY A 154 3.37 1.20 -16.27
C GLY A 154 1.94 0.84 -16.66
N MET A 155 1.47 1.34 -17.81
CA MET A 155 0.16 0.97 -18.37
C MET A 155 0.04 -0.52 -18.62
N LEU A 156 1.07 -1.11 -19.23
CA LEU A 156 1.11 -2.53 -19.54
C LEU A 156 0.96 -3.35 -18.25
N LEU A 157 1.70 -3.00 -17.19
CA LEU A 157 1.58 -3.66 -15.89
C LEU A 157 0.18 -3.53 -15.27
N SER A 158 -0.42 -2.33 -15.30
CA SER A 158 -1.78 -2.12 -14.80
C SER A 158 -2.82 -2.93 -15.59
N LEU A 159 -2.68 -2.97 -16.92
CA LEU A 159 -3.52 -3.80 -17.78
C LEU A 159 -3.37 -5.29 -17.48
N TRP A 160 -2.13 -5.76 -17.32
CA TRP A 160 -1.86 -7.15 -16.93
C TRP A 160 -2.47 -7.49 -15.57
N ALA A 161 -2.43 -6.58 -14.60
CA ALA A 161 -3.05 -6.80 -13.30
C ALA A 161 -4.57 -6.98 -13.42
N VAL A 162 -5.24 -6.13 -14.20
CA VAL A 162 -6.70 -6.23 -14.46
C VAL A 162 -7.04 -7.54 -15.18
N VAL A 163 -6.24 -7.93 -16.18
CA VAL A 163 -6.45 -9.19 -16.93
C VAL A 163 -6.26 -10.39 -16.02
N LEU A 164 -5.22 -10.40 -15.18
CA LEU A 164 -4.97 -11.49 -14.23
C LEU A 164 -6.09 -11.57 -13.17
N GLU A 165 -6.61 -10.45 -12.71
CA GLU A 165 -7.74 -10.40 -11.79
C GLU A 165 -9.01 -10.99 -12.42
N GLU A 166 -9.32 -10.61 -13.66
CA GLU A 166 -10.49 -11.14 -14.38
C GLU A 166 -10.34 -12.63 -14.70
N ALA A 167 -9.16 -13.07 -15.13
CA ALA A 167 -8.87 -14.48 -15.38
C ALA A 167 -8.96 -15.34 -14.11
N SER A 168 -8.56 -14.79 -12.95
CA SER A 168 -8.53 -15.51 -11.68
C SER A 168 -9.88 -15.53 -10.96
N PHE A 169 -10.62 -14.42 -10.96
CA PHE A 169 -11.82 -14.24 -10.12
C PHE A 169 -13.12 -14.05 -10.90
N ARG A 170 -13.08 -13.91 -12.24
CA ARG A 170 -14.24 -13.65 -13.13
C ARG A 170 -15.21 -12.61 -12.56
N ARG A 171 -14.66 -11.54 -11.99
CA ARG A 171 -15.39 -10.60 -11.14
C ARG A 171 -16.12 -9.53 -11.95
N TYR A 172 -15.62 -9.17 -13.14
CA TYR A 172 -16.17 -8.12 -13.99
C TYR A 172 -16.94 -8.71 -15.18
N ARG A 173 -18.27 -8.74 -15.05
CA ARG A 173 -19.15 -9.39 -16.05
C ARG A 173 -19.38 -8.55 -17.33
N ARG A 174 -18.83 -7.33 -17.45
CA ARG A 174 -19.13 -6.39 -18.55
C ARG A 174 -17.87 -5.67 -19.06
N LEU A 175 -17.70 -5.64 -20.39
CA LEU A 175 -16.62 -4.92 -21.08
C LEU A 175 -16.54 -3.43 -20.71
N GLY A 176 -17.69 -2.80 -20.41
CA GLY A 176 -17.73 -1.40 -19.99
C GLY A 176 -17.04 -1.13 -18.65
N ASP A 177 -17.07 -2.08 -17.71
CA ASP A 177 -16.38 -1.94 -16.43
C ASP A 177 -14.87 -2.11 -16.59
N LEU A 178 -14.45 -3.01 -17.48
CA LEU A 178 -13.05 -3.17 -17.86
C LEU A 178 -12.50 -1.90 -18.51
N LEU A 179 -13.23 -1.29 -19.46
CA LEU A 179 -12.83 -0.02 -20.07
C LEU A 179 -12.73 1.13 -19.06
N ARG A 180 -13.64 1.18 -18.07
CA ARG A 180 -13.55 2.14 -16.97
C ARG A 180 -12.31 1.91 -16.11
N LEU A 181 -11.97 0.66 -15.79
CA LEU A 181 -10.74 0.33 -15.06
C LEU A 181 -9.49 0.78 -15.81
N VAL A 182 -9.43 0.54 -17.12
CA VAL A 182 -8.32 1.02 -17.97
C VAL A 182 -8.24 2.54 -17.97
N ALA A 183 -9.38 3.22 -18.10
CA ALA A 183 -9.44 4.68 -18.02
C ALA A 183 -8.93 5.21 -16.66
N PHE A 184 -9.34 4.59 -15.54
CA PHE A 184 -8.84 4.96 -14.22
C PHE A 184 -7.36 4.66 -14.02
N ALA A 185 -6.86 3.52 -14.51
CA ALA A 185 -5.42 3.19 -14.53
C ALA A 185 -4.62 4.21 -15.37
N THR A 186 -5.26 4.83 -16.36
CA THR A 186 -4.65 5.91 -17.12
C THR A 186 -4.63 7.22 -16.33
N LEU A 187 -5.79 7.60 -15.83
CA LEU A 187 -5.99 8.87 -15.11
C LEU A 187 -5.21 8.93 -13.79
N GLU A 188 -4.95 7.80 -13.13
CA GLU A 188 -4.19 7.79 -11.86
C GLU A 188 -2.75 8.31 -12.02
N ASN A 189 -2.16 8.13 -13.21
CA ASN A 189 -0.82 8.61 -13.53
C ASN A 189 -0.78 10.16 -13.61
N PHE A 190 -1.94 10.79 -13.84
CA PHE A 190 -2.09 12.24 -13.93
C PHE A 190 -2.66 12.80 -12.62
N GLY A 191 -1.77 13.23 -11.73
CA GLY A 191 -2.07 13.98 -10.52
C GLY A 191 -2.40 13.13 -9.29
N TYR A 192 -2.97 11.92 -9.41
CA TYR A 192 -3.22 11.07 -8.24
C TYR A 192 -1.93 10.48 -7.67
N ARG A 193 -1.05 9.95 -8.52
CA ARG A 193 0.25 9.40 -8.10
C ARG A 193 1.12 10.45 -7.44
N GLN A 194 1.21 11.65 -8.02
CA GLN A 194 1.99 12.78 -7.52
C GLN A 194 1.47 13.24 -6.14
N ARG A 195 0.14 13.29 -5.96
CA ARG A 195 -0.46 13.56 -4.65
C ARG A 195 -0.11 12.49 -3.61
N THR A 196 -0.16 11.22 -4.00
CA THR A 196 0.21 10.12 -3.11
C THR A 196 1.69 10.19 -2.69
N VAL A 197 2.59 10.51 -3.64
CA VAL A 197 4.02 10.72 -3.36
C VAL A 197 4.21 11.87 -2.37
N TRP A 198 3.53 13.00 -2.58
CA TRP A 198 3.56 14.12 -1.64
C TRP A 198 3.12 13.73 -0.22
N TRP A 199 2.03 12.98 -0.07
CA TRP A 199 1.57 12.52 1.25
C TRP A 199 2.54 11.54 1.91
N ARG A 200 3.19 10.66 1.12
CA ARG A 200 4.24 9.76 1.60
C ARG A 200 5.49 10.53 2.04
N LEU A 201 5.93 11.53 1.28
CA LEU A 201 7.05 12.40 1.65
C LEU A 201 6.77 13.15 2.95
N LYS A 202 5.55 13.70 3.11
CA LYS A 202 5.14 14.34 4.35
C LYS A 202 5.30 13.40 5.55
N ALA A 203 4.98 12.11 5.38
CA ALA A 203 5.12 11.12 6.44
C ALA A 203 6.57 10.92 6.91
N PHE A 204 7.59 11.16 6.09
CA PHE A 204 9.01 11.13 6.53
C PHE A 204 9.32 12.20 7.57
N PHE A 205 8.72 13.38 7.44
CA PHE A 205 8.90 14.46 8.41
C PHE A 205 8.01 14.25 9.65
N THR A 206 6.80 13.71 9.46
CA THR A 206 5.86 13.53 10.57
C THR A 206 6.07 12.25 11.38
N VAL A 207 6.84 11.26 10.88
CA VAL A 207 7.16 10.03 11.63
C VAL A 207 7.95 10.30 12.91
N TRP A 208 8.74 11.36 12.95
CA TRP A 208 9.47 11.74 14.16
C TRP A 208 8.59 12.52 15.16
N ARG A 209 7.51 13.14 14.70
CA ARG A 209 6.66 14.04 15.52
C ARG A 209 5.37 13.40 16.03
N TYR A 210 4.81 12.41 15.32
CA TYR A 210 3.47 11.86 15.60
C TYR A 210 3.43 10.33 15.57
N GLN A 211 4.25 9.67 16.38
CA GLN A 211 4.31 8.19 16.44
C GLN A 211 3.06 7.52 17.04
N HIS A 212 2.12 8.26 17.63
CA HIS A 212 1.04 7.67 18.43
C HIS A 212 -0.37 8.17 18.10
N VAL A 213 -0.54 9.05 17.11
CA VAL A 213 -1.85 9.67 16.84
C VAL A 213 -2.61 8.90 15.76
N TRP A 214 -3.60 8.13 16.19
CA TRP A 214 -4.65 7.56 15.33
C TRP A 214 -5.66 8.67 15.02
N GLY A 215 -5.46 9.40 13.93
CA GLY A 215 -6.36 10.49 13.53
C GLY A 215 -7.80 10.00 13.31
N GLU A 216 -8.78 10.86 13.55
CA GLU A 216 -10.20 10.52 13.34
C GLU A 216 -10.49 10.18 11.87
N MET A 217 -11.05 8.98 11.66
CA MET A 217 -11.66 8.56 10.40
C MET A 217 -13.16 8.73 10.52
N THR A 218 -13.70 9.80 9.90
CA THR A 218 -15.14 9.96 9.73
C THR A 218 -15.64 8.90 8.76
N ARG A 219 -16.44 7.95 9.27
CA ARG A 219 -17.12 6.91 8.51
C ARG A 219 -18.56 7.35 8.26
N THR A 220 -19.02 7.26 7.01
CA THR A 220 -20.35 7.76 6.61
C THR A 220 -21.44 6.69 6.69
N GLY A 221 -21.10 5.41 6.86
CA GLY A 221 -22.07 4.32 6.93
C GLY A 221 -22.65 3.95 5.56
N PHE A 222 -23.07 2.70 5.40
CA PHE A 222 -23.68 2.21 4.14
C PHE A 222 -25.12 2.73 3.91
N GLU A 223 -25.77 3.37 4.89
CA GLU A 223 -27.18 3.79 4.81
C GLU A 223 -27.40 5.06 3.96
N ALA A 224 -26.44 5.99 3.93
CA ALA A 224 -26.58 7.25 3.20
C ALA A 224 -26.68 7.06 1.67
N ALA A 225 -26.08 5.98 1.14
CA ALA A 225 -26.10 5.66 -0.30
C ALA A 225 -27.42 5.04 -0.77
N GLY A 226 -28.20 4.41 0.13
CA GLY A 226 -29.50 3.79 -0.19
C GLY A 226 -30.68 4.77 -0.11
N GLY A 227 -30.64 5.71 0.84
CA GLY A 227 -31.76 6.63 1.10
C GLY A 227 -32.04 7.64 -0.02
N ALA A 228 -31.02 8.00 -0.81
CA ALA A 228 -31.19 8.93 -1.93
C ALA A 228 -31.94 8.31 -3.13
N LYS A 229 -31.93 6.98 -3.27
CA LYS A 229 -32.70 6.27 -4.30
C LYS A 229 -34.15 6.04 -3.88
N ALA A 230 -34.40 5.77 -2.60
CA ALA A 230 -35.76 5.58 -2.08
C ALA A 230 -36.60 6.87 -2.15
N ARG A 231 -36.04 8.03 -1.79
CA ARG A 231 -36.78 9.32 -1.81
C ARG A 231 -37.14 9.85 -3.19
N ARG A 232 -36.55 9.33 -4.28
CA ARG A 232 -36.95 9.70 -5.65
C ARG A 232 -38.05 8.80 -6.21
N ALA A 233 -38.25 7.60 -5.67
CA ALA A 233 -39.34 6.72 -6.08
C ALA A 233 -40.68 7.16 -5.45
N ASP A 234 -40.67 7.61 -4.20
CA ASP A 234 -41.88 8.06 -3.50
C ASP A 234 -42.38 9.46 -3.91
N ALA A 235 -41.62 10.19 -4.74
CA ALA A 235 -42.02 11.50 -5.25
C ALA A 235 -42.62 11.45 -6.68
N GLN A 236 -42.77 10.24 -7.25
CA GLN A 236 -43.35 10.01 -8.58
C GLN A 236 -44.50 8.97 -8.56
N GLY A 237 -45.02 8.62 -7.37
CA GLY A 237 -46.18 7.75 -7.18
C GLY A 237 -47.43 8.54 -6.83
#